data_AF-A0A356R445-F1
#
_entry.id   AF-A0A356R445-F1
#
_cell.length_a   1.000
_cell.length_b   1.000
_cell.length_c   1.000
_cell.angle_alpha   90.00
_cell.angle_beta   90.00
_cell.angle_gamma   90.00
#
_symmetry.space_group_name_H-M   'P 1'
#
loop_
_entity.id
_entity.type
_entity.pdbx_description
1 polymer ?
#
loop_
_entity_poly.entity_id
_entity_poly.type
_entity_poly.pdbx_seq_one_letter_code
_entity_poly.pdbx_strand_id
1 'polypeptide(L)' 'MPPRTGNQDPETSYPGPMMALSEELRERIAQRAYEIHHRRGGQHGSDWEDWLQAEREILLREPPRG' A
#
# COMPACT_ATOMS: atom_id res chain seq x y z
N MET A 1 14.91 -19.35 -41.71
CA MET A 1 15.69 -18.79 -40.59
C MET A 1 16.56 -17.64 -41.11
N PRO A 2 16.83 -16.57 -40.33
CA PRO A 2 16.48 -16.36 -38.92
C PRO A 2 15.50 -15.18 -38.69
N PRO A 3 14.59 -15.26 -37.70
CA PRO A 3 13.99 -14.05 -37.12
C PRO A 3 14.99 -13.42 -36.16
N ARG A 4 15.27 -12.12 -36.29
CA ARG A 4 16.07 -11.38 -35.31
C ARG A 4 15.36 -10.10 -34.87
N THR A 5 15.12 -10.13 -33.56
CA THR A 5 15.15 -9.00 -32.64
C THR A 5 13.93 -8.10 -32.62
N GLY A 6 13.12 -8.35 -31.58
CA GLY A 6 12.85 -7.35 -30.56
C GLY A 6 11.80 -6.32 -30.96
N ASN A 7 10.58 -6.57 -30.53
CA ASN A 7 9.65 -5.56 -29.99
C ASN A 7 8.61 -6.34 -29.16
N GLN A 8 9.09 -6.87 -28.04
CA GLN A 8 8.23 -6.99 -26.87
C GLN A 8 8.38 -5.63 -26.20
N ASP A 9 7.47 -4.70 -26.45
CA ASP A 9 7.40 -3.47 -25.67
C ASP A 9 7.06 -3.90 -24.23
N PRO A 10 7.96 -3.75 -23.23
CA PRO A 10 7.58 -3.97 -21.84
C PRO A 10 6.93 -2.71 -21.26
N GLU A 11 6.22 -1.92 -22.07
CA GLU A 11 5.66 -0.62 -21.65
C GLU A 11 4.29 -0.73 -20.95
N THR A 12 3.84 -1.96 -20.63
CA THR A 12 2.67 -2.21 -19.75
C THR A 12 3.06 -2.91 -18.44
N SER A 13 4.36 -3.07 -18.17
CA SER A 13 4.84 -3.58 -16.88
C SER A 13 5.43 -2.47 -16.01
N TYR A 14 4.74 -1.33 -15.95
CA TYR A 14 4.94 -0.38 -14.85
C TYR A 14 3.85 -0.64 -13.82
N PRO A 15 4.08 -1.43 -12.75
CA PRO A 15 3.57 -0.99 -11.47
C PRO A 15 4.33 0.31 -11.20
N GLY A 16 3.75 1.46 -11.59
CA GLY A 16 4.38 2.74 -11.31
C GLY A 16 4.71 2.84 -9.81
N PRO A 17 5.62 3.75 -9.40
CA PRO A 17 5.98 3.96 -7.99
C PRO A 17 4.78 4.15 -7.04
N MET A 18 3.59 4.46 -7.58
CA MET A 18 2.33 4.54 -6.84
C MET A 18 1.65 3.19 -6.52
N MET A 19 1.91 2.11 -7.26
CA MET A 19 1.30 0.81 -6.99
C MET A 19 2.06 -0.02 -5.97
N ALA A 20 3.34 0.28 -5.76
CA ALA A 20 4.13 -0.24 -4.65
C ALA A 20 4.07 0.73 -3.47
N LEU A 21 2.87 1.01 -2.95
CA LEU A 21 2.80 1.10 -1.48
C LEU A 21 3.33 -0.27 -1.04
N SER A 22 4.60 -0.33 -0.66
CA SER A 22 5.31 -1.58 -0.42
C SER A 22 4.44 -2.47 0.46
N GLU A 23 4.47 -3.79 0.25
CA GLU A 23 3.80 -4.74 1.15
C GLU A 23 4.07 -4.40 2.63
N GLU A 24 5.27 -3.91 2.93
CA GLU A 24 5.67 -3.37 4.25
C GLU A 24 4.83 -2.17 4.71
N LEU A 25 4.56 -1.20 3.84
CA LEU A 25 3.71 -0.04 4.17
C LEU A 25 2.26 -0.48 4.43
N ARG A 26 1.73 -1.37 3.58
CA ARG A 26 0.40 -1.97 3.77
C ARG A 26 0.30 -2.75 5.08
N GLU A 27 1.33 -3.51 5.42
CA GLU A 27 1.39 -4.28 6.67
C GLU A 27 1.40 -3.36 7.90
N ARG A 28 2.14 -2.24 7.84
CA ARG A 28 2.16 -1.23 8.90
C ARG A 28 0.82 -0.52 9.05
N ILE A 29 0.14 -0.21 7.96
CA ILE A 29 -1.21 0.35 7.97
C ILE A 29 -2.18 -0.66 8.61
N ALA A 30 -2.13 -1.93 8.20
CA ALA A 30 -3.00 -2.98 8.74
C ALA A 30 -2.78 -3.20 10.24
N GLN A 31 -1.53 -3.26 10.68
CA GLN A 31 -1.18 -3.39 12.10
C GLN A 31 -1.70 -2.19 12.90
N ARG A 32 -1.55 -0.98 12.36
CA ARG A 32 -2.03 0.23 13.02
C ARG A 32 -3.57 0.29 13.08
N ALA A 33 -4.27 -0.11 12.02
CA ALA A 33 -5.73 -0.19 11.99
C ALA A 33 -6.24 -1.16 13.07
N TYR A 34 -5.58 -2.32 13.19
CA TYR A 34 -5.88 -3.31 14.23
C TYR A 34 -5.69 -2.76 15.65
N GLU A 35 -4.61 -2.01 15.91
CA GLU A 35 -4.41 -1.35 17.20
C GLU A 35 -5.53 -0.35 17.52
N ILE A 36 -5.98 0.43 16.53
CA ILE A 36 -7.06 1.40 16.70
C ILE A 36 -8.37 0.68 17.02
N HIS A 37 -8.71 -0.33 16.23
CA HIS A 37 -9.88 -1.20 16.44
C HIS A 37 -9.88 -1.79 17.85
N HIS A 38 -8.74 -2.36 18.27
CA HIS A 38 -8.59 -2.94 19.60
C HIS A 38 -8.72 -1.90 20.72
N ARG A 39 -8.15 -0.69 20.56
CA ARG A 39 -8.29 0.41 21.54
C ARG A 39 -9.72 0.91 21.69
N ARG A 40 -10.53 0.87 20.63
CA ARG A 40 -11.95 1.26 20.66
C ARG A 40 -12.87 0.17 21.26
N GLY A 41 -12.30 -0.96 21.65
CA GLY A 41 -13.04 -2.08 22.23
C GLY A 41 -13.60 -3.07 21.21
N GLY A 42 -13.07 -3.08 19.98
CA GLY A 42 -13.44 -4.05 18.95
C GLY A 42 -14.87 -3.88 18.40
N GLN A 43 -15.38 -2.65 18.38
CA GLN A 43 -16.70 -2.38 17.80
C GLN A 43 -16.69 -2.64 16.30
N HIS A 44 -17.61 -3.47 15.84
CA HIS A 44 -17.81 -3.74 14.42
C HIS A 44 -18.38 -2.52 13.70
N GLY A 45 -17.94 -2.30 12.45
CA GLY A 45 -18.47 -1.26 11.57
C GLY A 45 -17.56 -0.05 11.36
N SER A 46 -16.45 0.05 12.10
CA SER A 46 -15.45 1.11 11.94
C SER A 46 -14.13 0.63 11.34
N ASP A 47 -14.05 -0.61 10.85
CA ASP A 47 -12.81 -1.17 10.30
C ASP A 47 -12.24 -0.31 9.16
N TRP A 48 -13.11 0.25 8.32
CA TRP A 48 -12.73 1.16 7.25
C TRP A 48 -12.21 2.51 7.76
N GLU A 49 -12.83 3.07 8.79
CA GLU A 49 -12.41 4.32 9.41
C GLU A 49 -11.07 4.16 10.12
N ASP A 50 -10.89 3.03 10.82
CA ASP A 50 -9.64 2.67 11.50
C ASP A 50 -8.51 2.46 10.50
N TRP A 51 -8.80 1.86 9.34
CA TRP A 51 -7.86 1.73 8.23
C TRP A 51 -7.46 3.08 7.63
N LEU A 52 -8.42 3.96 7.32
CA LEU A 52 -8.13 5.31 6.80
C LEU A 52 -7.35 6.17 7.81
N GLN A 53 -7.66 6.03 9.10
CA GLN A 53 -6.92 6.70 10.15
C GLN A 53 -5.48 6.19 10.22
N ALA A 54 -5.28 4.88 10.14
CA ALA A 54 -3.97 4.25 10.09
C ALA A 54 -3.16 4.70 8.86
N GLU A 55 -3.76 4.73 7.68
CA GLU A 55 -3.12 5.24 6.46
C GLU A 55 -2.60 6.67 6.65
N ARG A 56 -3.45 7.57 7.15
CA ARG A 56 -3.04 8.96 7.43
C ARG A 56 -1.90 9.03 8.43
N GLU A 57 -1.97 8.29 9.53
CA GLU A 57 -0.91 8.28 10.54
C GLU A 57 0.44 7.80 9.97
N ILE A 58 0.42 6.75 9.15
CA ILE A 58 1.63 6.15 8.58
C ILE A 58 2.20 7.02 7.45
N LEU A 59 1.37 7.49 6.52
CA LEU A 59 1.80 8.33 5.39
C LEU A 59 2.30 9.72 5.85
N LEU A 60 1.76 10.25 6.95
CA LEU A 60 2.29 11.49 7.55
C LEU A 60 3.66 11.30 8.22
N ARG A 61 3.93 10.11 8.74
CA ARG A 61 5.22 9.79 9.39
C ARG A 61 6.29 9.37 8.41
N GLU A 62 5.89 8.78 7.29
CA GLU A 62 6.79 8.34 6.24
C GLU A 62 6.55 9.17 4.98
N PRO A 63 7.05 10.41 4.93
CA PRO A 63 7.04 11.16 3.69
C PRO A 63 7.77 10.32 2.62
N PRO A 64 7.36 10.43 1.34
CA PRO A 64 8.04 9.73 0.27
C PRO A 64 9.52 10.07 0.38
N ARG A 65 10.35 9.05 0.64
CA ARG A 65 11.80 9.22 0.73
C ARG A 65 12.26 9.57 -0.68
N GLY A 66 12.38 10.87 -0.94
CA GLY A 66 12.93 11.43 -2.18
C GLY A 66 14.40 11.14 -2.34
#